data_AF-A0A7Y2T2F6-F1
#
_entry.id   AF-A0A7Y2T2F6-F1
#
_cell.length_a   1.000
_cell.length_b   1.000
_cell.length_c   1.000
_cell.angle_alpha   90.00
_cell.angle_beta   90.00
_cell.angle_gamma   90.00
#
_symmetry.space_group_name_H-M   'P 1'
#
loop_
_entity.id
_entity.type
_entity.pdbx_description
1 polymer ?
#
loop_
_entity_poly.entity_id
_entity_poly.type
_entity_poly.pdbx_seq_one_letter_code
_entity_poly.pdbx_strand_id
1 'polypeptide(L)'
;VRSKAYDKNIQIPASIVAYRTPGFRQRDAYVLDMISAYLSDGKSSKLYKKMVDDQKQALQVGAFNIGQEDYGMYILFSLPVGETSLETLVTEMEEEIAKVRAELISEKDYQKLQNKFENRFVNSNSSIQGIANSLARYYMLYGDTELINKEIEIYRSVTREEMQAVAEKYLKPNQRVIIDYLPEEKMDN
;
A
#
# COMPACT_ATOMS: atom_id res chain seq x y z
N VAL A 1 6.70 -0.02 -17.62
CA VAL A 1 8.11 0.42 -17.74
C VAL A 1 8.93 -0.31 -16.68
N ARG A 2 10.17 -0.72 -16.97
CA ARG A 2 11.08 -1.33 -15.98
C ARG A 2 12.39 -0.56 -15.95
N SER A 3 12.88 -0.21 -14.75
CA SER A 3 14.12 0.51 -14.53
C SER A 3 14.97 -0.19 -13.49
N LYS A 4 16.27 0.06 -13.51
CA LYS A 4 17.22 -0.36 -12.48
C LYS A 4 17.74 0.87 -11.76
N ALA A 5 17.93 0.77 -10.45
CA ALA A 5 18.59 1.77 -9.64
C ALA A 5 19.62 1.06 -8.76
N TYR A 6 20.81 1.65 -8.62
CA TYR A 6 21.92 1.06 -7.89
C TYR A 6 22.24 1.91 -6.65
N ASP A 7 22.56 1.26 -5.53
CA ASP A 7 22.98 1.91 -4.29
C ASP A 7 24.08 1.11 -3.57
N LYS A 8 25.21 1.75 -3.31
CA LYS A 8 26.36 1.16 -2.58
C LYS A 8 26.11 0.83 -1.11
N ASN A 9 25.03 1.33 -0.51
CA ASN A 9 24.76 1.21 0.92
C ASN A 9 23.83 0.05 1.27
N ILE A 10 23.39 -0.72 0.26
CA ILE A 10 22.51 -1.88 0.46
C ILE A 10 23.21 -3.19 0.12
N GLN A 11 22.72 -4.28 0.70
CA GLN A 11 23.18 -5.64 0.41
C GLN A 11 22.06 -6.51 -0.15
N ILE A 12 20.81 -6.23 0.24
CA ILE A 12 19.63 -6.96 -0.20
C ILE A 12 18.94 -6.11 -1.27
N PRO A 13 18.78 -6.62 -2.50
CA PRO A 13 18.04 -5.90 -3.52
C PRO A 13 16.55 -5.85 -3.17
N ALA A 14 15.82 -4.93 -3.79
CA ALA A 14 14.37 -4.84 -3.66
C ALA A 14 13.70 -4.70 -5.03
N SER A 15 12.55 -5.33 -5.20
CA SER A 15 11.66 -5.04 -6.32
C SER A 15 10.58 -4.10 -5.87
N ILE A 16 10.35 -3.04 -6.62
CA ILE A 16 9.33 -2.03 -6.35
C ILE A 16 8.37 -1.97 -7.55
N VAL A 17 7.08 -1.99 -7.28
CA VAL A 17 6.03 -1.70 -8.27
C VAL A 17 5.32 -0.43 -7.84
N ALA A 18 5.34 0.59 -8.69
CA ALA A 18 4.75 1.89 -8.42
C ALA A 18 3.68 2.26 -9.45
N TYR A 19 2.56 2.77 -8.97
CA TYR A 19 1.45 3.30 -9.75
C TYR A 19 1.23 4.77 -9.43
N ARG A 20 0.80 5.56 -10.42
CA ARG A 20 0.31 6.92 -10.16
C ARG A 20 -1.14 6.87 -9.68
N THR A 21 -1.43 7.56 -8.58
CA THR A 21 -2.75 7.58 -7.95
C THR A 21 -3.26 9.01 -7.78
N PRO A 22 -4.54 9.21 -7.43
CA PRO A 22 -5.07 10.54 -7.23
C PRO A 22 -4.45 11.23 -6.00
N GLY A 23 -4.66 12.53 -5.89
CA GLY A 23 -4.25 13.30 -4.71
C GLY A 23 -4.99 12.88 -3.44
N PHE A 24 -4.41 13.15 -2.27
CA PHE A 24 -4.87 12.63 -0.98
C PHE A 24 -6.29 13.06 -0.59
N ARG A 25 -6.81 14.16 -1.15
CA ARG A 25 -8.18 14.66 -0.86
C ARG A 25 -9.27 13.87 -1.57
N GLN A 26 -8.91 13.04 -2.54
CA GLN A 26 -9.88 12.29 -3.34
C GLN A 26 -10.31 11.01 -2.61
N ARG A 27 -11.60 10.66 -2.70
CA ARG A 27 -12.16 9.45 -2.09
C ARG A 27 -11.39 8.18 -2.45
N ASP A 28 -10.97 8.06 -3.71
CA ASP A 28 -10.17 6.95 -4.22
C ASP A 28 -8.86 6.73 -3.44
N ALA A 29 -8.26 7.78 -2.86
CA ALA A 29 -7.06 7.65 -2.02
C ALA A 29 -7.33 6.89 -0.71
N TYR A 30 -8.48 7.14 -0.07
CA TYR A 30 -8.92 6.39 1.11
C TYR A 30 -9.18 4.91 0.80
N VAL A 31 -9.76 4.64 -0.37
CA VAL A 31 -9.98 3.27 -0.85
C VAL A 31 -8.64 2.55 -1.10
N LEU A 32 -7.66 3.25 -1.67
CA LEU A 32 -6.30 2.72 -1.84
C LEU A 32 -5.60 2.44 -0.50
N ASP A 33 -5.82 3.24 0.54
CA ASP A 33 -5.31 2.93 1.87
C ASP A 33 -5.90 1.61 2.40
N MET A 34 -7.20 1.36 2.17
CA MET A 34 -7.84 0.10 2.54
C MET A 34 -7.29 -1.10 1.75
N ILE A 35 -7.04 -0.94 0.45
CA ILE A 35 -6.40 -1.96 -0.38
C ILE A 35 -4.97 -2.25 0.13
N SER A 36 -4.22 -1.23 0.53
CA SER A 36 -2.88 -1.39 1.13
C SER A 36 -2.94 -2.22 2.41
N ALA A 37 -3.92 -1.94 3.28
CA ALA A 37 -4.09 -2.71 4.50
C ALA A 37 -4.50 -4.17 4.24
N TYR A 38 -5.34 -4.40 3.24
CA TYR A 38 -5.71 -5.75 2.82
C TYR A 38 -4.51 -6.56 2.34
N LEU A 39 -3.67 -5.92 1.52
CA LEU A 39 -2.53 -6.56 0.89
C LEU A 39 -1.38 -6.79 1.85
N SER A 40 -1.07 -5.87 2.78
CA SER A 40 0.16 -5.97 3.60
C SER A 40 0.06 -5.66 5.09
N ASP A 41 -1.09 -5.24 5.64
CA ASP A 41 -1.15 -4.88 7.06
C ASP A 41 -1.29 -6.10 8.00
N GLY A 42 -0.12 -6.60 8.42
CA GLY A 42 0.06 -7.63 9.43
C GLY A 42 0.20 -9.04 8.84
N LYS A 43 0.45 -10.02 9.71
CA LYS A 43 0.80 -11.40 9.31
C LYS A 43 -0.29 -12.19 8.58
N SER A 44 -1.52 -11.71 8.64
CA SER A 44 -2.68 -12.31 7.97
C SER A 44 -3.13 -11.52 6.74
N SER A 45 -2.30 -10.59 6.25
CA SER A 45 -2.51 -9.90 4.97
C SER A 45 -2.11 -10.80 3.79
N LYS A 46 -2.65 -10.53 2.61
CA LYS A 46 -2.53 -11.45 1.47
C LYS A 46 -1.10 -11.63 0.97
N LEU A 47 -0.36 -10.53 0.81
CA LEU A 47 1.03 -10.58 0.38
C LEU A 47 1.91 -11.26 1.42
N TYR A 48 1.76 -10.92 2.70
CA TYR A 48 2.55 -11.55 3.76
C TYR A 48 2.30 -13.06 3.81
N LYS A 49 1.02 -13.45 3.85
CA LYS A 49 0.65 -14.87 3.97
C LYS A 49 1.20 -15.68 2.79
N LYS A 50 1.02 -15.17 1.57
CA LYS A 50 1.51 -15.83 0.35
C LYS A 50 3.04 -15.87 0.26
N MET A 51 3.69 -14.70 0.25
CA MET A 51 5.09 -14.57 -0.14
C MET A 51 6.08 -14.83 1.00
N VAL A 52 5.69 -14.52 2.24
CA VAL A 52 6.57 -14.64 3.43
C VAL A 52 6.32 -15.96 4.15
N ASP A 53 5.06 -16.26 4.47
CA ASP A 53 4.72 -17.42 5.32
C ASP A 53 4.64 -18.73 4.52
N ASP A 54 3.87 -18.75 3.42
CA ASP A 54 3.59 -19.97 2.66
C ASP A 54 4.72 -20.30 1.66
N GLN A 55 5.10 -19.35 0.79
CA GLN A 55 6.13 -19.55 -0.24
C GLN A 55 7.56 -19.35 0.25
N LYS A 56 7.76 -18.57 1.32
CA LYS A 56 9.08 -18.22 1.89
C LYS A 56 10.06 -17.62 0.88
N GLN A 57 9.52 -16.87 -0.07
CA GLN A 57 10.25 -16.23 -1.16
C GLN A 57 10.65 -14.79 -0.83
N ALA A 58 9.88 -14.12 0.02
CA ALA A 58 10.14 -12.73 0.42
C ALA A 58 10.52 -12.64 1.90
N LEU A 59 11.61 -11.92 2.19
CA LEU A 59 11.99 -11.55 3.56
C LEU A 59 11.01 -10.52 4.10
N GLN A 60 10.61 -9.59 3.23
CA GLN A 60 9.64 -8.56 3.52
C GLN A 60 8.84 -8.27 2.26
N VAL A 61 7.57 -7.95 2.43
CA VAL A 61 6.68 -7.45 1.39
C VAL A 61 5.75 -6.41 1.98
N GLY A 62 5.42 -5.37 1.22
CA GLY A 62 4.52 -4.32 1.66
C GLY A 62 3.83 -3.63 0.51
N ALA A 63 2.68 -3.03 0.80
CA ALA A 63 1.92 -2.16 -0.07
C ALA A 63 1.47 -0.92 0.72
N PHE A 64 1.64 0.26 0.13
CA PHE A 64 1.19 1.50 0.75
C PHE A 64 0.94 2.58 -0.30
N ASN A 65 -0.04 3.42 0.00
CA ASN A 65 -0.34 4.62 -0.75
C ASN A 65 0.44 5.80 -0.14
N ILE A 66 1.17 6.53 -0.98
CA ILE A 66 1.79 7.81 -0.66
C ILE A 66 0.94 8.90 -1.30
N GLY A 67 0.02 9.48 -0.53
CA GLY A 67 -0.76 10.62 -0.98
C GLY A 67 0.09 11.89 -1.09
N GLN A 68 0.01 12.59 -2.23
CA GLN A 68 0.47 13.97 -2.38
C GLN A 68 -0.72 14.86 -2.77
N GLU A 69 -0.51 16.17 -2.86
CA GLU A 69 -1.60 17.13 -3.08
C GLU A 69 -2.34 16.90 -4.41
N ASP A 70 -1.60 16.92 -5.53
CA ASP A 70 -2.21 16.76 -6.86
C ASP A 70 -2.37 15.28 -7.26
N TYR A 71 -1.32 14.47 -7.02
CA TYR A 71 -1.24 13.06 -7.40
C TYR A 71 -0.40 12.27 -6.41
N GLY A 72 -0.91 11.13 -5.95
CA GLY A 72 -0.16 10.19 -5.13
C GLY A 72 0.62 9.14 -5.92
N MET A 73 1.24 8.25 -5.17
CA MET A 73 1.80 7.00 -5.68
C MET A 73 1.30 5.83 -4.85
N TYR A 74 0.94 4.72 -5.49
CA TYR A 74 0.72 3.46 -4.80
C TYR A 74 1.93 2.56 -5.03
N ILE A 75 2.58 2.13 -3.95
CA ILE A 75 3.82 1.39 -4.00
C ILE A 75 3.63 0.03 -3.39
N LEU A 76 4.09 -0.99 -4.09
CA LEU A 76 4.39 -2.30 -3.53
C LEU A 76 5.89 -2.50 -3.57
N PHE A 77 6.43 -3.15 -2.56
CA PHE A 77 7.83 -3.53 -2.52
C PHE A 77 8.01 -4.92 -1.92
N SER A 78 9.10 -5.57 -2.29
CA SER A 78 9.51 -6.83 -1.68
C SER A 78 11.02 -7.03 -1.73
N LEU A 79 11.53 -7.71 -0.70
CA LEU A 79 12.93 -8.10 -0.55
C LEU A 79 13.01 -9.63 -0.66
N PRO A 80 13.92 -10.20 -1.46
CA PRO A 80 14.02 -11.64 -1.65
C PRO A 80 14.62 -12.37 -0.45
N VAL A 81 14.28 -13.65 -0.31
CA VAL A 81 15.02 -14.62 0.49
C VAL A 81 15.95 -15.42 -0.43
N GLY A 82 17.23 -15.50 -0.07
CA GLY A 82 18.22 -16.29 -0.80
C GLY A 82 18.28 -15.90 -2.28
N GLU A 83 18.22 -16.90 -3.15
CA GLU A 83 18.32 -16.76 -4.61
C GLU A 83 16.98 -16.43 -5.30
N THR A 84 15.93 -16.07 -4.53
CA THR A 84 14.63 -15.73 -5.13
C THR A 84 14.77 -14.53 -6.06
N SER A 85 14.40 -14.68 -7.33
CA SER A 85 14.55 -13.62 -8.31
C SER A 85 13.57 -12.46 -8.05
N LEU A 86 14.00 -11.22 -8.33
CA LEU A 86 13.13 -10.05 -8.27
C LEU A 86 11.91 -10.16 -9.20
N GLU A 87 12.05 -10.86 -10.33
CA GLU A 87 10.94 -11.08 -11.26
C GLU A 87 9.86 -12.00 -10.68
N THR A 88 10.26 -13.04 -9.97
CA THR A 88 9.33 -13.89 -9.22
C THR A 88 8.54 -13.05 -8.24
N LEU A 89 9.22 -12.22 -7.42
CA LEU A 89 8.53 -11.36 -6.44
C LEU A 89 7.55 -10.38 -7.08
N VAL A 90 7.93 -9.74 -8.19
CA VAL A 90 7.03 -8.84 -8.94
C VAL A 90 5.81 -9.59 -9.44
N THR A 91 5.99 -10.80 -9.99
CA THR A 91 4.89 -11.64 -10.47
C THR A 91 3.92 -11.98 -9.33
N GLU A 92 4.45 -12.41 -8.18
CA GLU A 92 3.66 -12.78 -7.02
C GLU A 92 2.84 -11.60 -6.45
N MET A 93 3.44 -10.40 -6.39
CA MET A 93 2.73 -9.18 -5.99
C MET A 93 1.63 -8.82 -6.99
N GLU A 94 1.92 -8.90 -8.29
CA GLU A 94 0.96 -8.59 -9.36
C GLU A 94 -0.23 -9.53 -9.42
N GLU A 95 -0.04 -10.80 -9.09
CA GLU A 95 -1.14 -11.76 -8.97
C GLU A 95 -2.12 -11.37 -7.87
N GLU A 96 -1.64 -10.93 -6.70
CA GLU A 96 -2.54 -10.49 -5.62
C GLU A 96 -3.25 -9.19 -5.97
N ILE A 97 -2.59 -8.24 -6.64
CA ILE A 97 -3.27 -7.05 -7.18
C ILE A 97 -4.31 -7.47 -8.22
N ALA A 98 -3.99 -8.43 -9.09
CA ALA A 98 -4.92 -8.92 -10.11
C ALA A 98 -6.20 -9.51 -9.49
N LYS A 99 -6.08 -10.23 -8.37
CA LYS A 99 -7.24 -10.71 -7.61
C LYS A 99 -8.08 -9.57 -7.07
N VAL A 100 -7.48 -8.51 -6.52
CA VAL A 100 -8.24 -7.32 -6.05
C VAL A 100 -9.00 -6.65 -7.19
N ARG A 101 -8.45 -6.67 -8.42
CA ARG A 101 -9.15 -6.16 -9.61
C ARG A 101 -10.28 -7.08 -10.07
N ALA A 102 -10.06 -8.39 -10.06
CA ALA A 102 -10.96 -9.36 -10.68
C ALA A 102 -12.07 -9.87 -9.76
N GLU A 103 -11.85 -9.84 -8.44
CA GLU A 103 -12.71 -10.50 -7.46
C GLU A 103 -13.06 -9.55 -6.32
N LEU A 104 -14.29 -9.67 -5.81
CA LEU A 104 -14.66 -9.02 -4.56
C LEU A 104 -13.92 -9.69 -3.40
N ILE A 105 -13.31 -8.88 -2.53
CA ILE A 105 -12.72 -9.40 -1.31
C ILE A 105 -13.78 -10.13 -0.46
N SER A 106 -13.34 -11.09 0.35
CA SER A 106 -14.26 -11.82 1.22
C SER A 106 -14.90 -10.88 2.25
N GLU A 107 -16.15 -11.16 2.63
CA GLU A 107 -16.84 -10.38 3.68
C GLU A 107 -16.05 -10.38 5.01
N LYS A 108 -15.38 -11.50 5.32
CA LYS A 108 -14.52 -11.62 6.50
C LYS A 108 -13.32 -10.67 6.44
N ASP A 109 -12.64 -10.61 5.29
CA ASP A 109 -11.51 -9.71 5.11
C ASP A 109 -11.97 -8.24 5.12
N TYR A 110 -13.10 -7.95 4.50
CA TYR A 110 -13.72 -6.63 4.51
C TYR A 110 -14.05 -6.15 5.92
N GLN A 111 -14.72 -6.97 6.74
CA GLN A 111 -15.04 -6.59 8.11
C GLN A 111 -13.78 -6.41 8.96
N LYS A 112 -12.75 -7.23 8.74
CA LYS A 112 -11.44 -7.05 9.38
C LYS A 112 -10.79 -5.72 9.01
N LEU A 113 -10.92 -5.27 7.76
CA LEU A 113 -10.43 -3.96 7.34
C LEU A 113 -11.20 -2.83 8.01
N GLN A 114 -12.54 -2.90 8.02
CA GLN A 114 -13.38 -1.91 8.71
C GLN A 114 -12.94 -1.75 10.17
N ASN A 115 -12.81 -2.86 10.91
CA ASN A 115 -12.36 -2.84 12.30
C ASN A 115 -10.95 -2.23 12.48
N LYS A 116 -10.02 -2.48 11.54
CA LYS A 116 -8.67 -1.90 11.58
C LYS A 116 -8.70 -0.39 11.42
N PHE A 117 -9.47 0.13 10.47
CA PHE A 117 -9.55 1.58 10.23
C PHE A 117 -10.30 2.30 11.35
N GLU A 118 -11.35 1.71 11.91
CA GLU A 118 -11.99 2.22 13.12
C GLU A 118 -11.01 2.30 14.30
N ASN A 119 -10.22 1.25 14.52
CA ASN A 119 -9.23 1.25 15.60
C ASN A 119 -8.14 2.30 15.39
N ARG A 120 -7.64 2.47 14.15
CA ARG A 120 -6.67 3.53 13.82
C ARG A 120 -7.24 4.93 14.09
N PHE A 121 -8.47 5.19 13.68
CA PHE A 121 -9.15 6.47 13.90
C PHE A 121 -9.35 6.78 15.40
N VAL A 122 -9.76 5.79 16.19
CA VAL A 122 -9.90 5.96 17.65
C VAL A 122 -8.54 6.23 18.29
N ASN A 123 -7.51 5.47 17.90
CA ASN A 123 -6.16 5.64 18.46
C ASN A 123 -5.52 6.96 18.07
N SER A 124 -5.73 7.48 16.86
CA SER A 124 -5.23 8.79 16.46
C SER A 124 -5.83 9.94 17.27
N ASN A 125 -7.01 9.72 17.88
CA ASN A 125 -7.74 10.71 18.66
C ASN A 125 -7.75 10.43 20.18
N SER A 126 -6.99 9.43 20.65
CA SER A 126 -6.97 9.05 22.07
C SER A 126 -6.00 9.87 22.93
N SER A 127 -5.17 10.71 22.32
CA SER A 127 -4.18 11.56 22.99
C SER A 127 -4.23 12.99 22.50
N ILE A 128 -3.85 13.94 23.37
CA ILE A 128 -3.77 15.38 23.02
C ILE A 128 -2.84 15.59 21.83
N GLN A 129 -1.71 14.88 21.78
CA GLN A 129 -0.76 14.94 20.67
C GLN A 129 -1.39 14.44 19.35
N GLY A 130 -2.12 13.33 19.39
CA GLY A 130 -2.80 12.77 18.23
C GLY A 130 -3.90 13.68 17.68
N ILE A 131 -4.70 14.25 18.58
CA ILE A 131 -5.73 15.24 18.25
C ILE A 131 -5.08 16.48 17.60
N ALA A 132 -4.03 17.03 18.22
CA ALA A 132 -3.33 18.20 17.69
C ALA A 132 -2.72 17.93 16.30
N ASN A 133 -2.13 16.75 16.09
CA ASN A 133 -1.59 16.35 14.79
C ASN A 133 -2.70 16.24 13.74
N SER A 134 -3.83 15.63 14.08
CA SER A 134 -4.97 15.47 13.18
C SER A 134 -5.57 16.82 12.80
N LEU A 135 -5.82 17.71 13.77
CA LEU A 135 -6.29 19.07 13.50
C LEU A 135 -5.33 19.86 12.60
N ALA A 136 -4.03 19.82 12.88
CA ALA A 136 -3.03 20.51 12.06
C ALA A 136 -3.00 19.96 10.63
N ARG A 137 -3.04 18.63 10.47
CA ARG A 137 -3.11 17.97 9.15
C ARG A 137 -4.35 18.37 8.39
N TYR A 138 -5.52 18.30 9.02
CA TYR A 138 -6.80 18.59 8.38
C TYR A 138 -6.97 20.06 8.03
N TYR A 139 -6.48 20.98 8.88
CA TYR A 139 -6.43 22.39 8.56
C TYR A 139 -5.49 22.68 7.39
N MET A 140 -4.22 22.28 7.51
CA MET A 140 -3.17 22.69 6.57
C MET A 140 -3.26 21.97 5.23
N LEU A 141 -3.51 20.66 5.25
CA LEU A 141 -3.50 19.84 4.04
C LEU A 141 -4.88 19.67 3.45
N TYR A 142 -5.95 19.62 4.23
CA TYR A 142 -7.29 19.38 3.70
C TYR A 142 -8.16 20.64 3.61
N GLY A 143 -7.82 21.70 4.35
CA GLY A 143 -8.66 22.89 4.48
C GLY A 143 -9.99 22.62 5.20
N ASP A 144 -10.11 21.47 5.87
CA ASP A 144 -11.34 21.02 6.51
C ASP A 144 -11.05 20.32 7.84
N THR A 145 -11.06 21.08 8.94
CA THR A 145 -10.82 20.56 10.29
C THR A 145 -11.90 19.59 10.75
N GLU A 146 -13.09 19.60 10.16
CA GLU A 146 -14.20 18.73 10.56
C GLU A 146 -13.94 17.26 10.21
N LEU A 147 -12.97 16.99 9.33
CA LEU A 147 -12.50 15.64 9.04
C LEU A 147 -12.00 14.88 10.28
N ILE A 148 -11.61 15.57 11.35
CA ILE A 148 -11.28 14.90 12.61
C ILE A 148 -12.46 14.09 13.18
N ASN A 149 -13.69 14.52 12.91
CA ASN A 149 -14.90 13.84 13.35
C ASN A 149 -15.45 12.90 12.27
N LYS A 150 -15.29 13.27 10.99
CA LYS A 150 -16.02 12.64 9.87
C LYS A 150 -15.20 11.69 9.01
N GLU A 151 -13.87 11.68 9.11
CA GLU A 151 -13.04 10.82 8.27
C GLU A 151 -13.44 9.34 8.38
N ILE A 152 -13.82 8.90 9.57
CA ILE A 152 -14.25 7.51 9.77
C ILE A 152 -15.51 7.15 8.96
N GLU A 153 -16.39 8.11 8.68
CA GLU A 153 -17.57 7.91 7.85
C GLU A 153 -17.18 7.61 6.39
N ILE A 154 -16.07 8.20 5.91
CA ILE A 154 -15.52 7.90 4.59
C ILE A 154 -15.13 6.42 4.54
N TYR A 155 -14.31 5.94 5.48
CA TYR A 155 -13.89 4.54 5.51
C TYR A 155 -15.05 3.56 5.70
N ARG A 156 -16.02 3.88 6.58
CA ARG A 156 -17.21 3.04 6.81
C ARG A 156 -18.10 2.90 5.58
N SER A 157 -18.11 3.91 4.71
CA SER A 157 -18.91 3.91 3.48
C SER A 157 -18.22 3.20 2.30
N VAL A 158 -16.93 2.88 2.39
CA VAL A 158 -16.22 2.16 1.33
C VAL A 158 -16.76 0.74 1.22
N THR A 159 -17.20 0.35 0.02
CA THR A 159 -17.74 -0.99 -0.25
C THR A 159 -16.69 -1.91 -0.88
N ARG A 160 -16.94 -3.23 -0.90
CA ARG A 160 -16.06 -4.20 -1.55
C ARG A 160 -16.00 -3.97 -3.05
N GLU A 161 -17.12 -3.60 -3.64
CA GLU A 161 -17.28 -3.26 -5.05
C GLU A 161 -16.50 -1.99 -5.39
N GLU A 162 -16.50 -0.99 -4.50
CA GLU A 162 -15.70 0.23 -4.67
C GLU A 162 -14.20 -0.07 -4.59
N MET A 163 -13.76 -0.94 -3.67
CA MET A 163 -12.37 -1.40 -3.61
C MET A 163 -11.95 -2.06 -4.92
N GLN A 164 -12.79 -2.94 -5.48
CA GLN A 164 -12.54 -3.57 -6.76
C GLN A 164 -12.44 -2.52 -7.88
N ALA A 165 -13.42 -1.61 -7.98
CA ALA A 165 -13.47 -0.59 -9.02
C ALA A 165 -12.27 0.36 -8.97
N VAL A 166 -11.82 0.77 -7.78
CA VAL A 166 -10.64 1.62 -7.61
C VAL A 166 -9.36 0.87 -7.99
N ALA A 167 -9.24 -0.41 -7.61
CA ALA A 167 -8.10 -1.22 -8.04
C ALA A 167 -8.08 -1.40 -9.56
N GLU A 168 -9.23 -1.65 -10.19
CA GLU A 168 -9.35 -1.69 -11.64
C GLU A 168 -8.99 -0.35 -12.28
N LYS A 169 -9.35 0.79 -11.67
CA LYS A 169 -9.12 2.12 -12.23
C LYS A 169 -7.64 2.52 -12.25
N TYR A 170 -6.89 2.23 -11.17
CA TYR A 170 -5.53 2.76 -10.99
C TYR A 170 -4.42 1.71 -11.01
N LEU A 171 -4.69 0.49 -10.56
CA LEU A 171 -3.65 -0.51 -10.33
C LEU A 171 -3.47 -1.41 -11.56
N LYS A 172 -3.44 -0.83 -12.77
CA LYS A 172 -3.32 -1.60 -14.02
C LYS A 172 -1.86 -1.82 -14.43
N PRO A 173 -1.52 -2.99 -15.03
CA PRO A 173 -0.17 -3.26 -15.53
C PRO A 173 0.41 -2.19 -16.47
N ASN A 174 -0.43 -1.55 -17.28
CA ASN A 174 -0.01 -0.49 -18.20
C ASN A 174 0.17 0.90 -17.53
N GLN A 175 -0.19 1.05 -16.25
CA GLN A 175 -0.04 2.28 -15.47
C GLN A 175 1.10 2.20 -14.44
N ARG A 176 1.90 1.13 -14.49
CA ARG A 176 2.95 0.85 -13.51
C ARG A 176 4.36 1.06 -14.03
N VAL A 177 5.24 1.39 -13.09
CA VAL A 177 6.70 1.30 -13.24
C VAL A 177 7.20 0.22 -12.29
N ILE A 178 8.07 -0.65 -12.78
CA ILE A 178 8.82 -1.61 -11.97
C ILE A 178 10.24 -1.05 -11.80
N ILE A 179 10.75 -1.07 -10.57
CA ILE A 179 12.11 -0.64 -10.25
C ILE A 179 12.79 -1.81 -9.54
N ASP A 180 13.88 -2.29 -10.13
CA ASP A 180 14.82 -3.18 -9.46
C ASP A 180 15.86 -2.31 -8.74
N TYR A 181 15.81 -2.27 -7.41
CA TYR A 181 16.77 -1.57 -6.56
C TYR A 181 17.87 -2.55 -6.17
N LEU A 182 19.09 -2.28 -6.63
CA LEU A 182 20.20 -3.23 -6.63
C LEU A 182 21.39 -2.68 -5.84
N PRO A 183 22.18 -3.52 -5.17
CA PRO A 183 23.46 -3.08 -4.62
C PRO A 183 24.40 -2.65 -5.76
N GLU A 184 25.17 -1.59 -5.55
CA GLU A 184 26.38 -1.36 -6.37
C GLU A 184 27.39 -2.47 -6.06
N GLU A 185 27.98 -3.07 -7.10
CA GLU A 185 29.14 -3.93 -6.91
C GLU A 185 30.24 -3.09 -6.25
N LYS A 186 30.73 -3.54 -5.09
CA LYS A 186 31.97 -2.97 -4.54
C LYS A 186 33.06 -3.27 -5.57
N MET A 187 33.62 -2.23 -6.19
CA MET A 187 34.93 -2.37 -6.79
C MET A 187 35.91 -2.66 -5.66
N ASP A 188 36.30 -3.93 -5.52
CA ASP A 188 37.41 -4.33 -4.67
C ASP A 188 38.65 -3.58 -5.18
N ASN A 189 39.16 -2.64 -4.37
CA ASN A 189 40.47 -2.03 -4.55
C ASN A 189 41.57 -2.93 -3.97
#